data_AF-A0A1Q6L470-F1
#
_entry.id   AF-A0A1Q6L470-F1
#
_cell.length_a   1.000
_cell.length_b   1.000
_cell.length_c   1.000
_cell.angle_alpha   90.00
_cell.angle_beta   90.00
_cell.angle_gamma   90.00
#
_symmetry.space_group_name_H-M   'P 1'
#
loop_
_entity.id
_entity.type
_entity.pdbx_description
1 polymer ?
#
loop_
_entity_poly.entity_id
_entity_poly.type
_entity_poly.pdbx_seq_one_letter_code
_entity_poly.pdbx_strand_id
1 'polypeptide(L)'
;MLAKKQNFLEKIVKRNYNNELEKLLEEKQFEENAKSTLLNILYKIETGYKDIETVKKDIETKEEYIENLMGIIKNNCNSIKILKMSEQNNQIPENRTYIIDKENKEIIAYPIERKVLYAIAKIGKKEKIIKDNYFLIDETISDLINTGNNIHMVEPLRDFNGYSWTTIPQEIESIDHNLIYQNLRILVGHKFLNKWIRSNEFMIDYFEEFKEELENKYGVEDKKKIIDLLAEISVLLEVKYNPQKAKEYTEQKEKLQEELEELENKEEYIEKVTTQKINLTEKIKKIDTIINNKELLEKKYKERNEKLPLEQKIFSIRILSQKMQEERDECFKEIDKLNEILNPQNFIKHKKGIENKYKYLKVLDEKEKLEKLKLNFQKIFLKIMKKEISKAETKQDIEKIIYDFRYYMMIPYDNNILVQKNEKLQKDINETSELIIAKANELKTIEKISNDKSTNDEILKNIFKVRIIKLEDAYLKITKEKERYFVQIFDENIFEEKIEISKPKDLEIKLNKKIPIWIH
;
A
#
# COMPACT_ATOMS: atom_id res chain seq x y z
N MET A 1 -16.99 32.76 -25.70
CA MET A 1 -16.06 32.46 -26.82
C MET A 1 -14.60 32.82 -26.53
N LEU A 2 -14.29 33.80 -25.68
CA LEU A 2 -12.90 34.16 -25.31
C LEU A 2 -12.21 33.12 -24.40
N ALA A 3 -12.90 32.52 -23.43
CA ALA A 3 -12.34 31.47 -22.56
C ALA A 3 -12.00 30.16 -23.30
N LYS A 4 -12.71 29.82 -24.39
CA LYS A 4 -12.39 28.64 -25.24
C LYS A 4 -11.17 28.86 -26.13
N LYS A 5 -10.81 30.12 -26.44
CA LYS A 5 -9.62 30.45 -27.25
C LYS A 5 -8.33 30.44 -26.43
N GLN A 6 -8.37 30.78 -25.13
CA GLN A 6 -7.20 30.65 -24.23
C GLN A 6 -6.78 29.19 -24.03
N ASN A 7 -7.72 28.27 -23.77
CA ASN A 7 -7.43 26.82 -23.64
C ASN A 7 -6.88 26.17 -24.93
N PHE A 8 -7.09 26.78 -26.10
CA PHE A 8 -6.60 26.26 -27.36
C PHE A 8 -5.18 26.74 -27.67
N LEU A 9 -4.80 27.94 -27.21
CA LEU A 9 -3.45 28.48 -27.34
C LEU A 9 -2.47 27.88 -26.32
N GLU A 10 -2.92 27.60 -25.09
CA GLU A 10 -2.13 26.84 -24.10
C GLU A 10 -1.82 25.41 -24.56
N LYS A 11 -2.70 24.80 -25.37
CA LYS A 11 -2.48 23.48 -25.99
C LYS A 11 -1.42 23.48 -27.11
N ILE A 12 -1.02 24.64 -27.62
CA ILE A 12 -0.10 24.76 -28.77
C ILE A 12 1.34 25.09 -28.31
N VAL A 13 1.53 25.60 -27.10
CA VAL A 13 2.87 25.73 -26.52
C VAL A 13 3.20 24.42 -25.81
N LYS A 14 4.10 23.61 -26.38
CA LYS A 14 4.62 22.42 -25.71
C LYS A 14 5.24 22.88 -24.38
N ARG A 15 4.55 22.61 -23.27
CA ARG A 15 4.99 22.97 -21.93
C ARG A 15 6.36 22.32 -21.70
N ASN A 16 7.35 23.14 -21.37
CA ASN A 16 8.73 22.66 -21.20
C ASN A 16 8.96 22.38 -19.71
N TYR A 17 8.66 21.16 -19.30
CA TYR A 17 8.79 20.74 -17.91
C TYR A 17 10.24 20.78 -17.42
N ASN A 18 11.23 20.55 -18.28
CA ASN A 18 12.63 20.71 -17.92
C ASN A 18 12.93 22.16 -17.53
N ASN A 19 12.47 23.15 -18.31
CA ASN A 19 12.64 24.55 -17.95
C ASN A 19 11.87 24.93 -16.67
N GLU A 20 10.70 24.35 -16.43
CA GLU A 20 9.95 24.59 -15.18
C GLU A 20 10.69 24.00 -13.97
N LEU A 21 11.25 22.80 -14.12
CA LEU A 21 12.05 22.17 -13.07
C LEU A 21 13.35 22.93 -12.83
N GLU A 22 14.08 23.35 -13.88
CA GLU A 22 15.29 24.17 -13.75
C GLU A 22 15.04 25.43 -12.91
N LYS A 23 13.98 26.19 -13.23
CA LYS A 23 13.60 27.38 -12.45
C LYS A 23 13.28 27.04 -11.00
N LEU A 24 12.55 25.96 -10.75
CA LEU A 24 12.27 25.49 -9.39
C LEU A 24 13.57 25.14 -8.64
N LEU A 25 14.53 24.53 -9.32
CA LEU A 25 15.82 24.12 -8.75
C LEU A 25 16.77 25.30 -8.52
N GLU A 26 16.66 26.39 -9.28
CA GLU A 26 17.38 27.65 -9.03
C GLU A 26 16.92 28.33 -7.73
N GLU A 27 15.62 28.23 -7.39
CA GLU A 27 15.07 28.73 -6.12
C GLU A 27 15.50 27.86 -4.92
N LYS A 28 15.99 26.64 -5.16
CA LYS A 28 16.40 25.68 -4.13
C LYS A 28 17.92 25.69 -3.95
N GLN A 29 18.38 25.62 -2.71
CA GLN A 29 19.81 25.54 -2.36
C GLN A 29 20.35 24.10 -2.50
N PHE A 30 20.05 23.43 -3.62
CA PHE A 30 20.53 22.08 -3.89
C PHE A 30 21.92 22.11 -4.52
N GLU A 31 22.74 21.09 -4.25
CA GLU A 31 24.01 20.89 -4.93
C GLU A 31 23.80 20.60 -6.43
N GLU A 32 24.78 20.96 -7.28
CA GLU A 32 24.67 20.81 -8.75
C GLU A 32 24.48 19.35 -9.20
N ASN A 33 25.09 18.38 -8.50
CA ASN A 33 24.88 16.95 -8.72
C ASN A 33 23.41 16.53 -8.48
N ALA A 34 22.75 17.08 -7.46
CA ALA A 34 21.35 16.82 -7.16
C ALA A 34 20.46 17.43 -8.23
N LYS A 35 20.71 18.69 -8.64
CA LYS A 35 19.98 19.33 -9.74
C LYS A 35 20.08 18.52 -11.03
N SER A 36 21.30 18.15 -11.42
CA SER A 36 21.55 17.32 -12.61
C SER A 36 20.84 15.98 -12.55
N THR A 37 20.85 15.32 -11.39
CA THR A 37 20.14 14.04 -11.17
C THR A 37 18.63 14.20 -11.36
N LEU A 38 18.02 15.26 -10.83
CA LEU A 38 16.58 15.51 -10.94
C LEU A 38 16.14 15.80 -12.38
N LEU A 39 16.94 16.57 -13.12
CA LEU A 39 16.68 16.83 -14.54
C LEU A 39 16.77 15.54 -15.37
N ASN A 40 17.76 14.69 -15.11
CA ASN A 40 17.89 13.39 -15.77
C ASN A 40 16.72 12.45 -15.45
N ILE A 41 16.25 12.43 -14.19
CA ILE A 41 15.06 11.69 -13.78
C ILE A 41 13.84 12.16 -14.59
N LEU A 42 13.61 13.49 -14.64
CA LEU A 42 12.46 14.05 -15.36
C LEU A 42 12.51 13.69 -16.85
N TYR A 43 13.65 13.84 -17.50
CA TYR A 43 13.83 13.49 -18.91
C TYR A 43 13.50 12.01 -19.20
N LYS A 44 13.98 11.09 -18.36
CA LYS A 44 13.71 9.64 -18.51
C LYS A 44 12.23 9.33 -18.30
N ILE A 45 11.61 9.95 -17.30
CA ILE A 45 10.17 9.82 -17.04
C ILE A 45 9.37 10.32 -18.24
N GLU A 46 9.66 11.52 -18.77
CA GLU A 46 8.98 12.05 -19.95
C GLU A 46 9.05 11.11 -21.15
N THR A 47 10.20 10.44 -21.32
CA THR A 47 10.43 9.48 -22.40
C THR A 47 9.61 8.21 -22.21
N GLY A 48 9.58 7.65 -20.99
CA GLY A 48 8.89 6.39 -20.69
C GLY A 48 7.40 6.52 -20.36
N TYR A 49 6.89 7.72 -20.04
CA TYR A 49 5.54 7.86 -19.47
C TYR A 49 4.42 7.44 -20.42
N LYS A 50 4.59 7.69 -21.73
CA LYS A 50 3.58 7.33 -22.73
C LYS A 50 3.37 5.81 -22.79
N ASP A 51 4.43 5.04 -22.55
CA ASP A 51 4.37 3.58 -22.56
C ASP A 51 3.57 3.06 -21.37
N ILE A 52 3.83 3.58 -20.16
CA ILE A 52 3.08 3.18 -18.97
C ILE A 52 1.62 3.63 -19.05
N GLU A 53 1.32 4.81 -19.59
CA GLU A 53 -0.05 5.28 -19.83
C GLU A 53 -0.81 4.36 -20.79
N THR A 54 -0.11 3.76 -21.75
CA THR A 54 -0.69 2.77 -22.66
C THR A 54 -0.89 1.42 -21.96
N VAL A 55 0.13 0.93 -21.24
CA VAL A 55 0.08 -0.37 -20.54
C VAL A 55 -0.89 -0.36 -19.36
N LYS A 56 -1.10 0.79 -18.71
CA LYS A 56 -2.03 0.99 -17.60
C LYS A 56 -3.08 2.04 -17.97
N LYS A 57 -4.22 1.58 -18.49
CA LYS A 57 -5.33 2.47 -18.89
C LYS A 57 -5.93 3.28 -17.73
N ASP A 58 -5.74 2.83 -16.48
CA ASP A 58 -6.14 3.56 -15.26
C ASP A 58 -4.91 4.01 -14.45
N ILE A 59 -4.34 5.15 -14.85
CA ILE A 59 -3.22 5.86 -14.22
C ILE A 59 -3.40 7.37 -14.39
N GLU A 60 -2.73 8.18 -13.58
CA GLU A 60 -2.66 9.63 -13.80
C GLU A 60 -1.97 9.98 -15.14
N THR A 61 -2.32 11.14 -15.68
CA THR A 61 -1.66 11.65 -16.89
C THR A 61 -0.20 12.03 -16.61
N LYS A 62 0.64 12.06 -17.65
CA LYS A 62 2.03 12.53 -17.53
C LYS A 62 2.10 13.93 -16.90
N GLU A 63 1.21 14.81 -17.32
CA GLU A 63 1.08 16.18 -16.82
C GLU A 63 0.83 16.18 -15.30
N GLU A 64 -0.17 15.42 -14.83
CA GLU A 64 -0.52 15.29 -13.41
C GLU A 64 0.62 14.65 -12.58
N TYR A 65 1.33 13.69 -13.16
CA TYR A 65 2.47 13.05 -12.52
C TYR A 65 3.62 14.05 -12.31
N ILE A 66 3.99 14.79 -13.37
CA ILE A 66 5.11 15.74 -13.31
C ILE A 66 4.78 16.89 -12.36
N GLU A 67 3.55 17.42 -12.42
CA GLU A 67 3.10 18.47 -11.50
C GLU A 67 3.13 18.00 -10.05
N ASN A 68 2.75 16.75 -9.79
CA ASN A 68 2.86 16.17 -8.45
C ASN A 68 4.33 16.03 -8.00
N LEU A 69 5.21 15.51 -8.85
CA LEU A 69 6.64 15.39 -8.54
C LEU A 69 7.26 16.76 -8.20
N MET A 70 7.01 17.76 -9.06
CA MET A 70 7.46 19.13 -8.84
C MET A 70 6.86 19.75 -7.58
N GLY A 71 5.57 19.50 -7.31
CA GLY A 71 4.89 19.95 -6.10
C GLY A 71 5.53 19.41 -4.82
N ILE A 72 5.92 18.12 -4.82
CA ILE A 72 6.64 17.51 -3.69
C ILE A 72 8.02 18.16 -3.53
N ILE A 73 8.80 18.29 -4.61
CA ILE A 73 10.12 18.93 -4.56
C ILE A 73 10.01 20.37 -4.03
N LYS A 74 8.99 21.11 -4.48
CA LYS A 74 8.75 22.49 -4.06
C LYS A 74 8.39 22.59 -2.58
N ASN A 75 7.43 21.78 -2.12
CA ASN A 75 6.79 21.97 -0.81
C ASN A 75 7.38 21.12 0.32
N ASN A 76 8.02 19.99 -0.03
CA ASN A 76 8.44 18.96 0.91
C ASN A 76 9.95 18.69 0.89
N CYS A 77 10.72 19.29 -0.02
CA CYS A 77 12.18 19.15 -0.06
C CYS A 77 12.87 20.51 0.14
N ASN A 78 13.53 20.68 1.27
CA ASN A 78 14.41 21.83 1.57
C ASN A 78 15.84 21.59 1.10
N SER A 79 16.32 20.35 1.17
CA SER A 79 17.65 19.94 0.72
C SER A 79 17.64 18.52 0.15
N ILE A 80 18.44 18.29 -0.91
CA ILE A 80 18.73 16.95 -1.44
C ILE A 80 20.23 16.85 -1.64
N LYS A 81 20.86 15.93 -0.92
CA LYS A 81 22.30 15.65 -0.99
C LYS A 81 22.55 14.30 -1.64
N ILE A 82 23.36 14.31 -2.70
CA ILE A 82 23.75 13.09 -3.43
C ILE A 82 25.19 12.71 -3.07
N LEU A 83 25.35 11.63 -2.30
CA LEU A 83 26.65 11.15 -1.84
C LEU A 83 27.38 10.39 -2.95
N LYS A 84 28.70 10.54 -3.04
CA LYS A 84 29.52 9.65 -3.91
C LYS A 84 29.70 8.30 -3.23
N MET A 85 29.65 7.21 -4.00
CA MET A 85 29.83 5.85 -3.47
C MET A 85 31.21 5.62 -2.79
N SER A 86 32.20 6.49 -3.05
CA SER A 86 33.56 6.41 -2.53
C SER A 86 33.80 7.23 -1.25
N GLU A 87 32.78 7.87 -0.66
CA GLU A 87 32.94 8.68 0.55
C GLU A 87 33.24 7.81 1.78
N GLN A 88 34.41 8.01 2.39
CA GLN A 88 34.91 7.22 3.53
C GLN A 88 34.08 7.38 4.81
N ASN A 89 33.32 8.49 4.94
CA ASN A 89 32.38 8.74 6.03
C ASN A 89 30.94 8.67 5.52
N ASN A 90 30.53 7.46 5.15
CA ASN A 90 29.20 7.25 4.61
C ASN A 90 28.13 7.47 5.68
N GLN A 91 27.27 8.46 5.49
CA GLN A 91 26.23 8.82 6.47
C GLN A 91 25.03 7.86 6.43
N ILE A 92 24.91 7.07 5.37
CA ILE A 92 23.80 6.11 5.18
C ILE A 92 24.19 4.77 5.82
N PRO A 93 23.37 4.21 6.74
CA PRO A 93 23.62 2.91 7.35
C PRO A 93 23.83 1.79 6.33
N GLU A 94 24.63 0.79 6.68
CA GLU A 94 24.78 -0.44 5.90
C GLU A 94 23.40 -1.03 5.60
N ASN A 95 23.16 -1.40 4.33
CA ASN A 95 21.89 -1.89 3.78
C ASN A 95 20.81 -0.84 3.45
N ARG A 96 21.11 0.46 3.53
CA ARG A 96 20.23 1.52 3.00
C ARG A 96 20.88 2.24 1.82
N THR A 97 20.04 2.90 1.03
CA THR A 97 20.47 3.69 -0.14
C THR A 97 20.08 5.17 -0.04
N TYR A 98 19.32 5.52 1.00
CA TYR A 98 18.89 6.88 1.29
C TYR A 98 18.51 7.03 2.78
N ILE A 99 18.46 8.28 3.24
CA ILE A 99 17.90 8.75 4.51
C ILE A 99 16.93 9.89 4.18
N ILE A 100 15.81 9.94 4.91
CA ILE A 100 14.80 10.99 4.81
C ILE A 100 14.61 11.57 6.20
N ASP A 101 14.79 12.87 6.33
CA ASP A 101 14.41 13.66 7.48
C ASP A 101 13.15 14.45 7.12
N LYS A 102 11.99 14.01 7.60
CA LYS A 102 10.71 14.67 7.32
C LYS A 102 10.54 15.99 8.08
N GLU A 103 11.18 16.15 9.23
CA GLU A 103 11.09 17.36 10.05
C GLU A 103 11.83 18.51 9.38
N ASN A 104 13.08 18.24 8.98
CA ASN A 104 13.92 19.23 8.29
C ASN A 104 13.67 19.28 6.77
N LYS A 105 12.87 18.35 6.24
CA LYS A 105 12.56 18.20 4.81
C LYS A 105 13.82 17.91 3.96
N GLU A 106 14.69 17.05 4.46
CA GLU A 106 15.98 16.74 3.85
C GLU A 106 16.06 15.31 3.35
N ILE A 107 16.74 15.13 2.21
CA ILE A 107 17.04 13.82 1.64
C ILE A 107 18.55 13.69 1.48
N ILE A 108 19.09 12.56 1.94
CA ILE A 108 20.47 12.13 1.64
C ILE A 108 20.37 10.81 0.89
N ALA A 109 20.93 10.71 -0.31
CA ALA A 109 20.81 9.50 -1.13
C ALA A 109 22.09 9.19 -1.91
N TYR A 110 22.28 7.91 -2.23
CA TYR A 110 23.27 7.50 -3.25
C TYR A 110 22.87 7.96 -4.65
N PRO A 111 23.80 7.99 -5.63
CA PRO A 111 23.54 8.49 -6.97
C PRO A 111 22.82 7.42 -7.82
N ILE A 112 21.70 6.93 -7.30
CA ILE A 112 20.84 5.93 -7.90
C ILE A 112 19.48 6.60 -8.12
N GLU A 113 19.21 7.04 -9.34
CA GLU A 113 18.04 7.85 -9.71
C GLU A 113 16.70 7.29 -9.17
N ARG A 114 16.46 5.98 -9.29
CA ARG A 114 15.26 5.32 -8.75
C ARG A 114 15.12 5.48 -7.23
N LYS A 115 16.24 5.46 -6.48
CA LYS A 115 16.24 5.62 -5.02
C LYS A 115 16.04 7.07 -4.62
N VAL A 116 16.61 8.01 -5.40
CA VAL A 116 16.34 9.44 -5.24
C VAL A 116 14.85 9.73 -5.45
N LEU A 117 14.27 9.22 -6.55
CA LEU A 117 12.84 9.38 -6.84
C LEU A 117 11.96 8.74 -5.77
N TYR A 118 12.31 7.53 -5.29
CA TYR A 118 11.60 6.87 -4.19
C TYR A 118 11.64 7.71 -2.91
N ALA A 119 12.80 8.28 -2.57
CA ALA A 119 12.95 9.13 -1.40
C ALA A 119 12.10 10.42 -1.49
N ILE A 120 12.05 11.03 -2.69
CA ILE A 120 11.17 12.17 -2.97
C ILE A 120 9.70 11.77 -2.83
N ALA A 121 9.29 10.63 -3.41
CA ALA A 121 7.93 10.14 -3.26
C ALA A 121 7.55 9.99 -1.77
N LYS A 122 8.45 9.37 -0.98
CA LYS A 122 8.23 9.09 0.44
C LYS A 122 8.23 10.33 1.34
N ILE A 123 9.08 11.35 1.10
CA ILE A 123 9.08 12.58 1.91
C ILE A 123 7.78 13.39 1.73
N GLY A 124 7.16 13.29 0.55
CA GLY A 124 5.89 13.93 0.24
C GLY A 124 4.65 13.31 0.91
N LYS A 125 4.80 12.17 1.61
CA LYS A 125 3.66 11.45 2.22
C LYS A 125 3.48 11.75 3.70
N LYS A 126 2.21 11.86 4.09
CA LYS A 126 1.80 11.71 5.49
C LYS A 126 2.02 10.27 5.93
N GLU A 127 2.53 10.09 7.15
CA GLU A 127 2.74 8.76 7.70
C GLU A 127 1.41 8.04 7.94
N LYS A 128 0.41 8.79 8.40
CA LYS A 128 -0.91 8.29 8.75
C LYS A 128 -1.97 8.90 7.84
N ILE A 129 -2.64 8.04 7.07
CA ILE A 129 -3.71 8.41 6.12
C ILE A 129 -5.06 7.78 6.49
N ILE A 130 -5.11 7.11 7.65
CA ILE A 130 -6.29 6.48 8.24
C ILE A 130 -6.47 7.03 9.65
N LYS A 131 -7.71 7.20 10.09
CA LYS A 131 -8.04 7.77 11.40
C LYS A 131 -7.59 6.88 12.56
N ASP A 132 -7.25 7.49 13.69
CA ASP A 132 -6.69 6.83 14.88
C ASP A 132 -7.63 5.82 15.58
N ASN A 133 -8.91 5.83 15.24
CA ASN A 133 -9.91 4.90 15.80
C ASN A 133 -9.76 3.46 15.28
N TYR A 134 -8.96 3.23 14.24
CA TYR A 134 -8.68 1.89 13.70
C TYR A 134 -7.39 1.32 14.28
N PHE A 135 -7.47 0.69 15.46
CA PHE A 135 -6.30 0.10 16.14
C PHE A 135 -5.42 -0.73 15.20
N LEU A 136 -4.12 -0.42 15.17
CA LEU A 136 -3.06 -0.95 14.28
C LEU A 136 -3.24 -0.63 12.81
N ILE A 137 -4.45 -0.80 12.29
CA ILE A 137 -4.80 -0.62 10.89
C ILE A 137 -4.53 0.79 10.41
N ASP A 138 -4.72 1.76 11.29
CA ASP A 138 -4.41 3.15 11.08
C ASP A 138 -2.94 3.38 10.70
N GLU A 139 -2.01 2.67 11.32
CA GLU A 139 -0.58 2.68 10.98
C GLU A 139 -0.26 1.70 9.83
N THR A 140 -0.64 0.43 9.95
CA THR A 140 -0.13 -0.63 9.08
C THR A 140 -0.70 -0.56 7.66
N ILE A 141 -1.99 -0.23 7.49
CA ILE A 141 -2.54 -0.02 6.14
C ILE A 141 -2.03 1.31 5.56
N SER A 142 -1.82 2.34 6.40
CA SER A 142 -1.21 3.59 5.94
C SER A 142 0.19 3.34 5.37
N ASP A 143 1.04 2.58 6.06
CA ASP A 143 2.36 2.20 5.53
C ASP A 143 2.21 1.37 4.25
N LEU A 144 1.32 0.37 4.24
CA LEU A 144 1.12 -0.48 3.08
C LEU A 144 0.78 0.33 1.81
N ILE A 145 -0.20 1.22 1.92
CA ILE A 145 -0.67 2.06 0.82
C ILE A 145 0.42 3.07 0.42
N ASN A 146 1.06 3.73 1.38
CA ASN A 146 2.11 4.71 1.10
C ASN A 146 3.33 4.06 0.43
N THR A 147 3.81 2.94 0.96
CA THR A 147 4.93 2.18 0.39
C THR A 147 4.59 1.70 -1.02
N GLY A 148 3.41 1.12 -1.23
CA GLY A 148 2.93 0.73 -2.56
C GLY A 148 2.85 1.92 -3.55
N ASN A 149 2.36 3.07 -3.10
CA ASN A 149 2.28 4.28 -3.92
C ASN A 149 3.66 4.86 -4.25
N ASN A 150 4.62 4.82 -3.32
CA ASN A 150 6.00 5.25 -3.59
C ASN A 150 6.64 4.37 -4.67
N ILE A 151 6.44 3.05 -4.60
CA ILE A 151 6.90 2.10 -5.63
C ILE A 151 6.22 2.38 -6.98
N HIS A 152 4.92 2.68 -6.97
CA HIS A 152 4.18 3.04 -8.17
C HIS A 152 4.69 4.35 -8.79
N MET A 153 5.02 5.35 -7.98
CA MET A 153 5.56 6.62 -8.47
C MET A 153 6.92 6.45 -9.14
N VAL A 154 7.72 5.45 -8.75
CA VAL A 154 9.04 5.18 -9.36
C VAL A 154 8.94 4.35 -10.64
N GLU A 155 7.81 3.68 -10.86
CA GLU A 155 7.60 2.74 -11.96
C GLU A 155 7.84 3.31 -13.37
N PRO A 156 7.42 4.54 -13.73
CA PRO A 156 7.71 5.11 -15.05
C PRO A 156 9.22 5.21 -15.35
N LEU A 157 10.04 5.41 -14.32
CA LEU A 157 11.50 5.47 -14.43
C LEU A 157 12.13 4.06 -14.40
N ARG A 158 11.55 3.15 -13.61
CA ARG A 158 12.11 1.81 -13.35
C ARG A 158 11.83 0.84 -14.51
N ASP A 159 10.60 0.80 -14.99
CA ASP A 159 10.12 -0.29 -15.83
C ASP A 159 9.97 0.08 -17.33
N PHE A 160 10.06 1.38 -17.66
CA PHE A 160 9.77 1.92 -18.99
C PHE A 160 10.91 2.82 -19.47
N ASN A 161 11.30 2.68 -20.73
CA ASN A 161 12.39 3.46 -21.33
C ASN A 161 12.04 4.13 -22.67
N GLY A 162 10.77 4.15 -23.07
CA GLY A 162 10.30 4.70 -24.35
C GLY A 162 10.31 3.71 -25.51
N TYR A 163 10.78 2.48 -25.29
CA TYR A 163 10.88 1.43 -26.31
C TYR A 163 10.41 0.06 -25.81
N SER A 164 10.50 -0.19 -24.51
CA SER A 164 10.28 -1.49 -23.91
C SER A 164 9.71 -1.38 -22.51
N TRP A 165 8.96 -2.41 -22.12
CA TRP A 165 8.47 -2.61 -20.76
C TRP A 165 9.16 -3.80 -20.12
N THR A 166 10.10 -3.55 -19.20
CA THR A 166 10.86 -4.60 -18.50
C THR A 166 10.80 -4.37 -17.00
N THR A 167 10.60 -5.42 -16.22
CA THR A 167 10.54 -5.31 -14.75
C THR A 167 11.64 -6.15 -14.14
N ILE A 168 12.50 -5.52 -13.33
CA ILE A 168 13.59 -6.19 -12.58
C ILE A 168 13.15 -6.28 -11.10
N PRO A 169 12.81 -7.47 -10.57
CA PRO A 169 12.27 -7.61 -9.21
C PRO A 169 13.17 -7.03 -8.12
N GLN A 170 14.49 -7.14 -8.27
CA GLN A 170 15.49 -6.64 -7.31
C GLN A 170 15.52 -5.12 -7.20
N GLU A 171 14.95 -4.39 -8.16
CA GLU A 171 14.87 -2.93 -8.13
C GLU A 171 13.63 -2.41 -7.41
N ILE A 172 12.69 -3.28 -7.05
CA ILE A 172 11.45 -2.95 -6.32
C ILE A 172 11.72 -2.98 -4.81
N GLU A 173 11.35 -1.90 -4.11
CA GLU A 173 11.59 -1.77 -2.66
C GLU A 173 10.89 -2.86 -1.85
N SER A 174 9.67 -3.22 -2.23
CA SER A 174 8.97 -4.38 -1.68
C SER A 174 7.98 -4.94 -2.68
N ILE A 175 8.24 -6.17 -3.12
CA ILE A 175 7.39 -6.90 -4.05
C ILE A 175 5.99 -7.15 -3.46
N ASP A 176 5.91 -7.49 -2.18
CA ASP A 176 4.63 -7.75 -1.51
C ASP A 176 3.76 -6.48 -1.45
N HIS A 177 4.34 -5.35 -1.04
CA HIS A 177 3.63 -4.06 -1.04
C HIS A 177 3.17 -3.67 -2.44
N ASN A 178 4.04 -3.83 -3.44
CA ASN A 178 3.70 -3.52 -4.82
C ASN A 178 2.52 -4.37 -5.29
N LEU A 179 2.59 -5.69 -5.16
CA LEU A 179 1.55 -6.59 -5.63
C LEU A 179 0.17 -6.26 -5.01
N ILE A 180 0.12 -6.05 -3.69
CA ILE A 180 -1.14 -5.68 -3.03
C ILE A 180 -1.63 -4.32 -3.49
N TYR A 181 -0.77 -3.30 -3.56
CA TYR A 181 -1.15 -1.96 -4.00
C TYR A 181 -1.65 -1.91 -5.44
N GLN A 182 -0.97 -2.61 -6.38
CA GLN A 182 -1.41 -2.66 -7.77
C GLN A 182 -2.80 -3.32 -7.90
N ASN A 183 -3.07 -4.37 -7.13
CA ASN A 183 -4.41 -4.98 -7.07
C ASN A 183 -5.45 -4.00 -6.52
N LEU A 184 -5.14 -3.28 -5.44
CA LEU A 184 -6.03 -2.23 -4.91
C LEU A 184 -6.32 -1.15 -5.95
N ARG A 185 -5.32 -0.71 -6.72
CA ARG A 185 -5.52 0.27 -7.81
C ARG A 185 -6.49 -0.27 -8.85
N ILE A 186 -6.33 -1.53 -9.28
CA ILE A 186 -7.23 -2.13 -10.27
C ILE A 186 -8.67 -2.24 -9.73
N LEU A 187 -8.84 -2.54 -8.44
CA LEU A 187 -10.16 -2.70 -7.80
C LEU A 187 -10.91 -1.36 -7.63
N VAL A 188 -10.27 -0.35 -7.06
CA VAL A 188 -10.97 0.92 -6.71
C VAL A 188 -10.63 2.09 -7.60
N GLY A 189 -9.59 1.98 -8.41
CA GLY A 189 -9.15 2.98 -9.37
C GLY A 189 -8.09 3.93 -8.82
N HIS A 190 -7.22 4.44 -9.72
CA HIS A 190 -6.13 5.34 -9.34
C HIS A 190 -6.61 6.65 -8.72
N LYS A 191 -7.71 7.23 -9.25
CA LYS A 191 -8.26 8.50 -8.76
C LYS A 191 -8.68 8.42 -7.29
N PHE A 192 -9.32 7.31 -6.91
CA PHE A 192 -9.74 7.06 -5.54
C PHE A 192 -8.51 6.98 -4.61
N LEU A 193 -7.52 6.14 -4.94
CA LEU A 193 -6.31 5.99 -4.14
C LEU A 193 -5.52 7.31 -4.04
N ASN A 194 -5.37 8.04 -5.14
CA ASN A 194 -4.68 9.34 -5.14
C ASN A 194 -5.41 10.36 -4.27
N LYS A 195 -6.76 10.40 -4.28
CA LYS A 195 -7.55 11.26 -3.39
C LYS A 195 -7.30 10.88 -1.92
N TRP A 196 -7.34 9.60 -1.58
CA TRP A 196 -7.07 9.11 -0.23
C TRP A 196 -5.69 9.55 0.26
N ILE A 197 -4.65 9.28 -0.52
CA ILE A 197 -3.26 9.53 -0.13
C ILE A 197 -2.95 11.04 -0.02
N ARG A 198 -3.52 11.87 -0.90
CA ARG A 198 -3.19 13.30 -0.99
C ARG A 198 -4.09 14.19 -0.13
N SER A 199 -5.22 13.68 0.35
CA SER A 199 -6.18 14.52 1.04
C SER A 199 -5.62 15.13 2.32
N ASN A 200 -5.92 16.42 2.50
CA ASN A 200 -5.71 17.17 3.72
C ASN A 200 -6.97 17.28 4.58
N GLU A 201 -8.06 16.67 4.13
CA GLU A 201 -9.36 16.75 4.79
C GLU A 201 -9.43 15.76 5.94
N PHE A 202 -9.05 16.22 7.14
CA PHE A 202 -9.14 15.45 8.38
C PHE A 202 -10.55 14.92 8.68
N MET A 203 -11.58 15.56 8.10
CA MET A 203 -12.98 15.19 8.28
C MET A 203 -13.32 13.87 7.57
N ILE A 204 -12.72 13.56 6.42
CA ILE A 204 -13.09 12.40 5.61
C ILE A 204 -12.42 11.13 6.15
N ASP A 205 -13.23 10.08 6.35
CA ASP A 205 -12.73 8.74 6.65
C ASP A 205 -12.58 7.94 5.35
N TYR A 206 -11.45 8.08 4.68
CA TYR A 206 -11.20 7.38 3.42
C TYR A 206 -11.17 5.86 3.56
N PHE A 207 -10.92 5.33 4.77
CA PHE A 207 -10.96 3.89 4.98
C PHE A 207 -12.41 3.38 5.00
N GLU A 208 -13.36 4.16 5.51
CA GLU A 208 -14.79 3.86 5.33
C GLU A 208 -15.24 4.08 3.90
N GLU A 209 -14.85 5.18 3.23
CA GLU A 209 -15.17 5.36 1.80
C GLU A 209 -14.65 4.18 0.96
N PHE A 210 -13.47 3.65 1.30
CA PHE A 210 -12.90 2.47 0.64
C PHE A 210 -13.75 1.21 0.87
N LYS A 211 -14.25 1.01 2.09
CA LYS A 211 -15.16 -0.10 2.41
C LYS A 211 -16.48 0.02 1.67
N GLU A 212 -17.05 1.21 1.60
CA GLU A 212 -18.27 1.50 0.86
C GLU A 212 -18.08 1.27 -0.64
N GLU A 213 -16.97 1.74 -1.22
CA GLU A 213 -16.64 1.54 -2.64
C GLU A 213 -16.55 0.05 -3.00
N LEU A 214 -15.90 -0.75 -2.15
CA LEU A 214 -15.84 -2.20 -2.32
C LEU A 214 -17.23 -2.86 -2.18
N GLU A 215 -18.05 -2.41 -1.24
CA GLU A 215 -19.42 -2.92 -1.07
C GLU A 215 -20.29 -2.65 -2.29
N ASN A 216 -20.26 -1.40 -2.77
CA ASN A 216 -21.04 -0.93 -3.91
C ASN A 216 -20.66 -1.68 -5.19
N LYS A 217 -19.36 -1.93 -5.38
CA LYS A 217 -18.87 -2.65 -6.58
C LYS A 217 -19.04 -4.16 -6.50
N TYR A 218 -18.77 -4.77 -5.34
CA TYR A 218 -18.55 -6.23 -5.26
C TYR A 218 -19.47 -6.96 -4.26
N GLY A 219 -20.15 -6.21 -3.40
CA GLY A 219 -21.03 -6.71 -2.36
C GLY A 219 -20.35 -6.94 -1.00
N VAL A 220 -21.17 -7.09 0.03
CA VAL A 220 -20.76 -7.18 1.45
C VAL A 220 -19.75 -8.30 1.71
N GLU A 221 -19.94 -9.47 1.09
CA GLU A 221 -19.11 -10.64 1.35
C GLU A 221 -17.68 -10.46 0.84
N ASP A 222 -17.52 -9.94 -0.39
CA ASP A 222 -16.19 -9.75 -0.99
C ASP A 222 -15.48 -8.55 -0.34
N LYS A 223 -16.20 -7.47 0.00
CA LYS A 223 -15.66 -6.39 0.85
C LYS A 223 -15.05 -6.97 2.11
N LYS A 224 -15.82 -7.77 2.87
CA LYS A 224 -15.36 -8.32 4.15
C LYS A 224 -14.07 -9.12 3.98
N LYS A 225 -14.02 -10.00 2.96
CA LYS A 225 -12.83 -10.81 2.67
C LYS A 225 -11.61 -9.98 2.30
N ILE A 226 -11.79 -8.94 1.47
CA ILE A 226 -10.69 -8.03 1.10
C ILE A 226 -10.18 -7.29 2.34
N ILE A 227 -11.07 -6.70 3.13
CA ILE A 227 -10.69 -5.90 4.30
C ILE A 227 -10.01 -6.75 5.37
N ASP A 228 -10.56 -7.93 5.69
CA ASP A 228 -9.95 -8.85 6.64
C ASP A 228 -8.55 -9.27 6.17
N LEU A 229 -8.37 -9.67 4.90
CA LEU A 229 -7.05 -10.04 4.38
C LEU A 229 -6.07 -8.86 4.33
N LEU A 230 -6.53 -7.68 3.90
CA LEU A 230 -5.70 -6.48 3.81
C LEU A 230 -5.18 -6.08 5.20
N ALA A 231 -6.05 -6.13 6.21
CA ALA A 231 -5.69 -5.91 7.60
C ALA A 231 -4.58 -6.88 8.06
N GLU A 232 -4.81 -8.19 7.90
CA GLU A 232 -3.84 -9.20 8.33
C GLU A 232 -2.50 -9.10 7.59
N ILE A 233 -2.54 -8.86 6.27
CA ILE A 233 -1.34 -8.68 5.45
C ILE A 233 -0.56 -7.44 5.88
N SER A 234 -1.25 -6.32 6.14
CA SER A 234 -0.58 -5.07 6.54
C SER A 234 0.21 -5.21 7.84
N VAL A 235 -0.35 -5.88 8.84
CA VAL A 235 0.35 -6.15 10.11
C VAL A 235 1.59 -7.01 9.89
N LEU A 236 1.48 -8.07 9.08
CA LEU A 236 2.62 -8.96 8.77
C LEU A 236 3.71 -8.27 7.95
N LEU A 237 3.34 -7.35 7.06
CA LEU A 237 4.30 -6.56 6.29
C LEU A 237 5.05 -5.57 7.19
N GLU A 238 4.36 -4.89 8.10
CA GLU A 238 5.00 -3.97 9.04
C GLU A 238 6.08 -4.70 9.86
N VAL A 239 5.75 -5.84 10.49
CA VAL A 239 6.74 -6.58 11.29
C VAL A 239 7.87 -7.19 10.47
N LYS A 240 7.63 -7.53 9.20
CA LYS A 240 8.65 -8.07 8.28
C LYS A 240 9.72 -7.03 7.95
N TYR A 241 9.32 -5.77 7.78
CA TYR A 241 10.22 -4.69 7.37
C TYR A 241 10.68 -3.80 8.55
N ASN A 242 10.06 -3.94 9.73
CA ASN A 242 10.35 -3.14 10.92
C ASN A 242 10.56 -4.02 12.18
N PRO A 243 11.82 -4.37 12.51
CA PRO A 243 12.15 -5.19 13.68
C PRO A 243 11.73 -4.57 15.02
N GLN A 244 11.64 -3.25 15.10
CA GLN A 244 11.20 -2.56 16.33
C GLN A 244 9.69 -2.76 16.53
N LYS A 245 8.90 -2.57 15.48
CA LYS A 245 7.45 -2.84 15.51
C LYS A 245 7.14 -4.32 15.75
N ALA A 246 7.98 -5.24 15.26
CA ALA A 246 7.85 -6.66 15.57
C ALA A 246 7.89 -6.94 17.07
N LYS A 247 8.83 -6.31 17.81
CA LYS A 247 8.90 -6.44 19.27
C LYS A 247 7.70 -5.78 19.94
N GLU A 248 7.39 -4.54 19.56
CA GLU A 248 6.27 -3.77 20.11
C GLU A 248 4.94 -4.52 19.99
N TYR A 249 4.65 -5.08 18.82
CA TYR A 249 3.40 -5.79 18.56
C TYR A 249 3.35 -7.14 19.28
N THR A 250 4.49 -7.80 19.48
CA THR A 250 4.56 -9.05 20.27
C THR A 250 4.25 -8.77 21.74
N GLU A 251 4.86 -7.74 22.33
CA GLU A 251 4.58 -7.33 23.71
C GLU A 251 3.12 -6.89 23.92
N GLN A 252 2.57 -6.13 22.97
CA GLN A 252 1.16 -5.73 23.02
C GLN A 252 0.22 -6.94 22.94
N LYS A 253 0.58 -7.94 22.13
CA LYS A 253 -0.20 -9.16 21.98
C LYS A 253 -0.24 -9.97 23.28
N GLU A 254 0.90 -10.17 23.92
CA GLU A 254 1.00 -10.90 25.20
C GLU A 254 0.14 -10.23 26.28
N LYS A 255 0.22 -8.91 26.41
CA LYS A 255 -0.63 -8.14 27.34
C LYS A 255 -2.12 -8.31 27.08
N LEU A 256 -2.54 -8.26 25.81
CA LEU A 256 -3.96 -8.46 25.45
C LEU A 256 -4.41 -9.90 25.68
N GLN A 257 -3.52 -10.88 25.54
CA GLN A 257 -3.82 -12.28 25.82
C GLN A 257 -4.05 -12.49 27.31
N GLU A 258 -3.15 -11.99 28.17
CA GLU A 258 -3.29 -12.04 29.63
C GLU A 258 -4.61 -11.36 30.05
N GLU A 259 -4.93 -10.20 29.49
CA GLU A 259 -6.17 -9.49 29.78
C GLU A 259 -7.42 -10.29 29.36
N LEU A 260 -7.37 -11.01 28.22
CA LEU A 260 -8.46 -11.89 27.80
C LEU A 260 -8.65 -13.09 28.72
N GLU A 261 -7.56 -13.72 29.15
CA GLU A 261 -7.58 -14.84 30.09
C GLU A 261 -8.19 -14.42 31.43
N GLU A 262 -7.82 -13.24 31.94
CA GLU A 262 -8.44 -12.65 33.15
C GLU A 262 -9.94 -12.39 32.97
N LEU A 263 -10.38 -11.92 31.80
CA LEU A 263 -11.79 -11.64 31.51
C LEU A 263 -12.64 -12.90 31.24
N GLU A 264 -12.02 -14.05 30.99
CA GLU A 264 -12.72 -15.33 30.91
C GLU A 264 -13.08 -15.87 32.30
N ASN A 265 -12.22 -15.67 33.30
CA ASN A 265 -12.52 -16.00 34.68
C ASN A 265 -13.30 -14.87 35.39
N LYS A 266 -14.62 -14.82 35.17
CA LYS A 266 -15.49 -13.78 35.74
C LYS A 266 -15.40 -13.66 37.26
N GLU A 267 -15.28 -14.77 37.98
CA GLU A 267 -15.26 -14.78 39.44
C GLU A 267 -13.96 -14.16 39.97
N GLU A 268 -12.82 -14.61 39.43
CA GLU A 268 -11.50 -14.09 39.78
C GLU A 268 -11.33 -12.62 39.35
N TYR A 269 -11.89 -12.24 38.20
CA TYR A 269 -11.90 -10.85 37.75
C TYR A 269 -12.70 -9.93 38.69
N ILE A 270 -13.91 -10.34 39.09
CA ILE A 270 -14.73 -9.58 40.04
C ILE A 270 -14.03 -9.48 41.39
N GLU A 271 -13.39 -10.56 41.86
CA GLU A 271 -12.64 -10.56 43.11
C GLU A 271 -11.41 -9.64 43.05
N LYS A 272 -10.66 -9.66 41.94
CA LYS A 272 -9.51 -8.77 41.70
C LYS A 272 -9.92 -7.31 41.64
N VAL A 273 -10.97 -6.98 40.89
CA VAL A 273 -11.52 -5.61 40.83
C VAL A 273 -12.03 -5.14 42.19
N THR A 274 -12.70 -6.03 42.95
CA THR A 274 -13.18 -5.73 44.30
C THR A 274 -12.01 -5.47 45.25
N THR A 275 -10.96 -6.29 45.18
CA THR A 275 -9.74 -6.14 45.99
C THR A 275 -9.00 -4.85 45.64
N GLN A 276 -8.87 -4.51 44.35
CA GLN A 276 -8.31 -3.24 43.90
C GLN A 276 -9.10 -2.04 44.43
N LYS A 277 -10.44 -2.10 44.39
CA LYS A 277 -11.29 -1.04 44.98
C LYS A 277 -11.09 -0.91 46.48
N ILE A 278 -10.97 -2.01 47.21
CA ILE A 278 -10.67 -1.99 48.66
C ILE A 278 -9.31 -1.29 48.90
N ASN A 279 -8.27 -1.69 48.16
CA ASN A 279 -6.94 -1.10 48.28
C ASN A 279 -6.91 0.41 47.95
N LEU A 280 -7.62 0.83 46.91
CA LEU A 280 -7.76 2.25 46.55
C LEU A 280 -8.52 3.03 47.63
N THR A 281 -9.58 2.43 48.18
CA THR A 281 -10.36 3.02 49.28
C THR A 281 -9.49 3.16 50.54
N GLU A 282 -8.64 2.19 50.84
CA GLU A 282 -7.68 2.29 51.95
C GLU A 282 -6.60 3.36 51.70
N LYS A 283 -6.09 3.48 50.47
CA LYS A 283 -5.17 4.56 50.10
C LYS A 283 -5.80 5.93 50.30
N ILE A 284 -7.04 6.12 49.86
CA ILE A 284 -7.81 7.35 50.08
C ILE A 284 -7.93 7.65 51.57
N LYS A 285 -8.34 6.66 52.39
CA LYS A 285 -8.41 6.81 53.85
C LYS A 285 -7.08 7.21 54.46
N LYS A 286 -5.96 6.61 54.03
CA LYS A 286 -4.60 6.95 54.48
C LYS A 286 -4.24 8.38 54.10
N ILE A 287 -4.53 8.81 52.87
CA ILE A 287 -4.28 10.17 52.42
C ILE A 287 -5.11 11.17 53.24
N ASP A 288 -6.41 10.93 53.40
CA ASP A 288 -7.31 11.77 54.20
C ASP A 288 -6.84 11.88 55.66
N THR A 289 -6.34 10.79 56.24
CA THR A 289 -5.81 10.78 57.61
C THR A 289 -4.54 11.63 57.74
N ILE A 290 -3.64 11.58 56.74
CA ILE A 290 -2.39 12.34 56.74
C ILE A 290 -2.67 13.83 56.49
N ILE A 291 -3.52 14.18 55.52
CA ILE A 291 -3.85 15.58 55.19
C ILE A 291 -4.55 16.27 56.38
N ASN A 292 -5.43 15.58 57.09
CA ASN A 292 -6.19 16.14 58.21
C ASN A 292 -5.40 16.22 59.54
N ASN A 293 -4.18 15.66 59.61
CA ASN A 293 -3.35 15.70 60.81
C ASN A 293 -2.00 16.37 60.54
N LYS A 294 -1.80 17.54 61.15
CA LYS A 294 -0.61 18.38 60.97
C LYS A 294 0.72 17.66 61.27
N GLU A 295 0.77 16.87 62.35
CA GLU A 295 1.99 16.14 62.73
C GLU A 295 2.32 15.01 61.75
N LEU A 296 1.29 14.29 61.28
CA LEU A 296 1.46 13.23 60.28
C LEU A 296 1.89 13.80 58.93
N LEU A 297 1.32 14.94 58.52
CA LEU A 297 1.69 15.62 57.27
C LEU A 297 3.14 16.13 57.31
N GLU A 298 3.57 16.71 58.43
CA GLU A 298 4.96 17.14 58.64
C GLU A 298 5.94 15.96 58.61
N LYS A 299 5.57 14.83 59.23
CA LYS A 299 6.38 13.61 59.18
C LYS A 299 6.48 13.04 57.76
N LYS A 300 5.36 12.99 57.03
CA LYS A 300 5.32 12.52 55.64
C LYS A 300 6.10 13.41 54.69
N TYR A 301 6.11 14.72 54.95
CA TYR A 301 6.91 15.70 54.23
C TYR A 301 8.41 15.44 54.39
N LYS A 302 8.88 15.18 55.61
CA LYS A 302 10.28 14.81 55.86
C LYS A 302 10.63 13.50 55.15
N GLU A 303 9.81 12.46 55.30
CA GLU A 303 10.03 11.15 54.65
C GLU A 303 10.12 11.22 53.12
N ARG A 304 9.23 12.00 52.46
CA ARG A 304 9.27 12.15 50.99
C ARG A 304 10.48 12.96 50.53
N ASN A 305 10.83 14.02 51.24
CA ASN A 305 11.98 14.87 50.88
C ASN A 305 13.35 14.25 51.20
N GLU A 306 13.42 13.25 52.07
CA GLU A 306 14.64 12.44 52.28
C GLU A 306 14.95 11.53 51.09
N LYS A 307 13.92 11.06 50.38
CA LYS A 307 14.06 10.13 49.24
C LYS A 307 14.21 10.81 47.88
N LEU A 308 13.97 12.12 47.80
CA LEU A 308 13.99 12.87 46.55
C LEU A 308 15.35 13.56 46.33
N PRO A 309 15.89 13.55 45.09
CA PRO A 309 17.07 14.34 44.74
C PRO A 309 16.78 15.84 44.91
N LEU A 310 17.84 16.64 45.08
CA LEU A 310 17.78 18.06 45.45
C LEU A 310 16.84 18.89 44.54
N GLU A 311 16.84 18.59 43.24
CA GLU A 311 16.04 19.26 42.21
C GLU A 311 14.53 18.95 42.29
N GLN A 312 14.16 17.83 42.92
CA GLN A 312 12.76 17.37 43.00
C GLN A 312 12.16 17.51 44.40
N LYS A 313 12.89 18.13 45.34
CA LYS A 313 12.39 18.33 46.70
C LYS A 313 11.12 19.17 46.70
N ILE A 314 10.18 18.75 47.52
CA ILE A 314 8.90 19.43 47.73
C ILE A 314 9.19 20.67 48.58
N PHE A 315 8.94 21.85 48.02
CA PHE A 315 9.31 23.14 48.61
C PHE A 315 8.53 23.52 49.87
N SER A 316 7.32 22.97 50.06
CA SER A 316 6.52 23.25 51.24
C SER A 316 5.54 22.13 51.57
N ILE A 317 5.13 22.09 52.83
CA ILE A 317 4.07 21.20 53.32
C ILE A 317 2.75 21.43 52.56
N ARG A 318 2.48 22.68 52.16
CA ARG A 318 1.30 23.03 51.36
C ARG A 318 1.32 22.38 49.96
N ILE A 319 2.48 22.37 49.30
CA ILE A 319 2.63 21.69 48.00
C ILE A 319 2.53 20.18 48.15
N LEU A 320 3.05 19.59 49.24
CA LEU A 320 2.82 18.18 49.53
C LEU A 320 1.33 17.87 49.67
N SER A 321 0.60 18.68 50.45
CA SER A 321 -0.84 18.51 50.64
C SER A 321 -1.58 18.56 49.30
N GLN A 322 -1.21 19.47 48.40
CA GLN A 322 -1.81 19.57 47.07
C GLN A 322 -1.50 18.32 46.21
N LYS A 323 -0.25 17.88 46.16
CA LYS A 323 0.12 16.63 45.45
C LYS A 323 -0.62 15.41 46.01
N MET A 324 -0.75 15.31 47.32
CA MET A 324 -1.51 14.21 47.94
C MET A 324 -3.01 14.31 47.64
N GLN A 325 -3.56 15.51 47.49
CA GLN A 325 -4.93 15.71 47.03
C GLN A 325 -5.11 15.26 45.57
N GLU A 326 -4.14 15.54 44.70
CA GLU A 326 -4.12 15.05 43.32
C GLU A 326 -4.04 13.51 43.26
N GLU A 327 -3.16 12.89 44.06
CA GLU A 327 -3.07 11.42 44.21
C GLU A 327 -4.40 10.81 44.68
N ARG A 328 -5.10 11.49 45.59
CA ARG A 328 -6.42 11.07 46.07
C ARG A 328 -7.46 11.14 44.96
N ASP A 329 -7.50 12.23 44.20
CA ASP A 329 -8.44 12.40 43.10
C ASP A 329 -8.17 11.42 41.95
N GLU A 330 -6.91 11.04 41.71
CA GLU A 330 -6.55 9.93 40.82
C GLU A 330 -7.10 8.59 41.30
N CYS A 331 -7.01 8.30 42.61
CA CYS A 331 -7.60 7.08 43.19
C CYS A 331 -9.13 7.04 43.00
N PHE A 332 -9.83 8.17 43.15
CA PHE A 332 -11.27 8.25 42.87
C PHE A 332 -11.58 7.97 41.39
N LYS A 333 -10.83 8.58 40.47
CA LYS A 333 -10.98 8.32 39.03
C LYS A 333 -10.77 6.85 38.68
N GLU A 334 -9.81 6.17 39.32
CA GLU A 334 -9.60 4.74 39.14
C GLU A 334 -10.78 3.91 39.66
N ILE A 335 -11.31 4.23 40.85
CA ILE A 335 -12.50 3.55 41.39
C ILE A 335 -13.70 3.72 40.45
N ASP A 336 -13.90 4.90 39.89
CA ASP A 336 -15.00 5.18 38.96
C ASP A 336 -14.85 4.37 37.65
N LYS A 337 -13.63 4.29 37.09
CA LYS A 337 -13.36 3.40 35.94
C LYS A 337 -13.67 1.94 36.25
N LEU A 338 -13.25 1.45 37.42
CA LEU A 338 -13.55 0.08 37.85
C LEU A 338 -15.05 -0.16 38.00
N ASN A 339 -15.80 0.82 38.51
CA ASN A 339 -17.27 0.75 38.61
C ASN A 339 -17.93 0.72 37.22
N GLU A 340 -17.44 1.52 36.28
CA GLU A 340 -17.95 1.52 34.91
C GLU A 340 -17.75 0.17 34.23
N ILE A 341 -16.59 -0.47 34.43
CA ILE A 341 -16.27 -1.77 33.83
C ILE A 341 -17.10 -2.90 34.45
N LEU A 342 -17.42 -2.84 35.75
CA LEU A 342 -18.28 -3.82 36.43
C LEU A 342 -19.74 -3.80 35.94
N ASN A 343 -20.18 -2.75 35.24
CA ASN A 343 -21.48 -2.76 34.58
C ASN A 343 -21.50 -3.84 33.49
N PRO A 344 -22.43 -4.80 33.50
CA PRO A 344 -22.46 -5.91 32.55
C PRO A 344 -22.40 -5.48 31.07
N GLN A 345 -23.05 -4.37 30.70
CA GLN A 345 -23.03 -3.87 29.33
C GLN A 345 -21.65 -3.34 28.93
N ASN A 346 -20.98 -2.64 29.85
CA ASN A 346 -19.65 -2.10 29.62
C ASN A 346 -18.58 -3.20 29.67
N PHE A 347 -18.71 -4.19 30.54
CA PHE A 347 -17.86 -5.38 30.55
C PHE A 347 -17.88 -6.10 29.18
N ILE A 348 -19.08 -6.33 28.63
CA ILE A 348 -19.23 -6.96 27.31
C ILE A 348 -18.58 -6.09 26.22
N LYS A 349 -18.76 -4.77 26.27
CA LYS A 349 -18.11 -3.84 25.31
C LYS A 349 -16.58 -3.87 25.45
N HIS A 350 -16.07 -3.86 26.67
CA HIS A 350 -14.64 -3.91 26.98
C HIS A 350 -14.00 -5.19 26.47
N LYS A 351 -14.58 -6.35 26.82
CA LYS A 351 -14.15 -7.66 26.34
C LYS A 351 -14.13 -7.73 24.81
N LYS A 352 -15.21 -7.31 24.15
CA LYS A 352 -15.25 -7.23 22.67
C LYS A 352 -14.18 -6.30 22.10
N GLY A 353 -13.89 -5.19 22.77
CA GLY A 353 -12.83 -4.26 22.39
C GLY A 353 -11.45 -4.93 22.39
N ILE A 354 -11.15 -5.69 23.44
CA ILE A 354 -9.88 -6.43 23.56
C ILE A 354 -9.82 -7.58 22.55
N GLU A 355 -10.89 -8.36 22.40
CA GLU A 355 -10.98 -9.43 21.39
C GLU A 355 -10.72 -8.89 19.97
N ASN A 356 -11.29 -7.73 19.64
CA ASN A 356 -11.06 -7.08 18.34
C ASN A 356 -9.61 -6.63 18.16
N LYS A 357 -8.98 -6.04 19.18
CA LYS A 357 -7.55 -5.66 19.13
C LYS A 357 -6.66 -6.89 18.99
N TYR A 358 -6.92 -7.91 19.80
CA TYR A 358 -6.17 -9.16 19.79
C TYR A 358 -6.28 -9.90 18.45
N LYS A 359 -7.45 -9.85 17.78
CA LYS A 359 -7.64 -10.44 16.44
C LYS A 359 -6.56 -10.00 15.45
N TYR A 360 -6.20 -8.71 15.43
CA TYR A 360 -5.19 -8.19 14.52
C TYR A 360 -3.78 -8.69 14.86
N LEU A 361 -3.47 -8.86 16.13
CA LEU A 361 -2.14 -9.30 16.59
C LEU A 361 -1.96 -10.83 16.61
N LYS A 362 -3.06 -11.58 16.69
CA LYS A 362 -3.06 -13.05 16.60
C LYS A 362 -2.44 -13.55 15.28
N VAL A 363 -2.37 -12.71 14.25
CA VAL A 363 -1.72 -13.10 12.98
C VAL A 363 -0.23 -13.36 13.10
N LEU A 364 0.41 -12.87 14.15
CA LEU A 364 1.85 -13.01 14.39
C LEU A 364 2.29 -14.44 14.77
N ASP A 365 1.36 -15.34 15.12
CA ASP A 365 1.69 -16.71 15.58
C ASP A 365 2.37 -17.59 14.53
N GLU A 366 2.13 -17.33 13.24
CA GLU A 366 2.56 -18.21 12.15
C GLU A 366 3.50 -17.47 11.20
N LYS A 367 4.77 -17.87 11.16
CA LYS A 367 5.78 -17.27 10.26
C LYS A 367 5.46 -17.43 8.77
N GLU A 368 4.81 -18.53 8.38
CA GLU A 368 4.43 -18.81 6.98
C GLU A 368 3.08 -18.17 6.57
N LYS A 369 2.46 -17.40 7.47
CA LYS A 369 1.11 -16.87 7.25
C LYS A 369 1.04 -15.84 6.12
N LEU A 370 2.08 -15.02 5.94
CA LEU A 370 2.07 -13.95 4.93
C LEU A 370 1.91 -14.51 3.51
N GLU A 371 2.66 -15.55 3.14
CA GLU A 371 2.57 -16.16 1.80
C GLU A 371 1.19 -16.78 1.54
N LYS A 372 0.61 -17.41 2.56
CA LYS A 372 -0.75 -17.98 2.48
C LYS A 372 -1.82 -16.89 2.32
N LEU A 373 -1.72 -15.81 3.10
CA LEU A 373 -2.65 -14.68 3.02
C LEU A 373 -2.49 -13.93 1.68
N LYS A 374 -1.26 -13.69 1.24
CA LYS A 374 -0.95 -13.10 -0.08
C LYS A 374 -1.57 -13.92 -1.20
N LEU A 375 -1.38 -15.24 -1.19
CA LEU A 375 -1.99 -16.15 -2.17
C LEU A 375 -3.53 -16.07 -2.13
N ASN A 376 -4.14 -16.06 -0.95
CA ASN A 376 -5.59 -15.95 -0.81
C ASN A 376 -6.11 -14.61 -1.35
N PHE A 377 -5.37 -13.52 -1.13
CA PHE A 377 -5.69 -12.20 -1.67
C PHE A 377 -5.66 -12.23 -3.21
N GLN A 378 -4.65 -12.86 -3.82
CA GLN A 378 -4.60 -13.02 -5.28
C GLN A 378 -5.78 -13.84 -5.82
N LYS A 379 -6.20 -14.89 -5.12
CA LYS A 379 -7.38 -15.69 -5.52
C LYS A 379 -8.68 -14.89 -5.46
N ILE A 380 -8.86 -14.08 -4.41
CA ILE A 380 -10.01 -13.18 -4.29
C ILE A 380 -9.98 -12.10 -5.37
N PHE A 381 -8.81 -11.53 -5.66
CA PHE A 381 -8.64 -10.58 -6.74
C PHE A 381 -9.07 -11.17 -8.09
N LEU A 382 -8.59 -12.37 -8.45
CA LEU A 382 -9.00 -13.06 -9.68
C LEU A 382 -10.49 -13.39 -9.70
N LYS A 383 -11.08 -13.80 -8.56
CA LYS A 383 -12.54 -13.99 -8.44
C LYS A 383 -13.30 -12.70 -8.73
N ILE A 384 -12.82 -11.55 -8.26
CA ILE A 384 -13.44 -10.25 -8.52
C ILE A 384 -13.28 -9.84 -9.98
N MET A 385 -12.11 -10.06 -10.59
CA MET A 385 -11.91 -9.83 -12.02
C MET A 385 -12.94 -10.61 -12.86
N LYS A 386 -13.25 -11.86 -12.50
CA LYS A 386 -14.33 -12.66 -13.14
C LYS A 386 -15.70 -11.97 -13.07
N LYS A 387 -16.01 -11.29 -11.96
CA LYS A 387 -17.24 -10.49 -11.84
C LYS A 387 -17.21 -9.26 -12.74
N GLU A 388 -16.09 -8.55 -12.80
CA GLU A 388 -15.95 -7.36 -13.65
C GLU A 388 -16.08 -7.73 -15.14
N ILE A 389 -15.50 -8.86 -15.56
CA ILE A 389 -15.67 -9.39 -16.92
C ILE A 389 -17.15 -9.59 -17.26
N SER A 390 -17.93 -10.13 -16.33
CA SER A 390 -19.37 -10.38 -16.56
C SER A 390 -20.20 -9.10 -16.70
N LYS A 391 -19.72 -7.98 -16.15
CA LYS A 391 -20.38 -6.67 -16.21
C LYS A 391 -19.95 -5.83 -17.42
N ALA A 392 -18.92 -6.25 -18.16
CA ALA A 392 -18.44 -5.50 -19.32
C ALA A 392 -19.51 -5.51 -20.44
N GLU A 393 -19.91 -4.32 -20.90
CA GLU A 393 -20.95 -4.17 -21.93
C GLU A 393 -20.39 -3.62 -23.24
N THR A 394 -19.25 -2.92 -23.18
CA THR A 394 -18.65 -2.25 -24.35
C THR A 394 -17.26 -2.79 -24.69
N LYS A 395 -16.80 -2.55 -25.93
CA LYS A 395 -15.42 -2.84 -26.35
C LYS A 395 -14.40 -2.17 -25.42
N GLN A 396 -14.67 -0.96 -24.96
CA GLN A 396 -13.77 -0.19 -24.10
C GLN A 396 -13.65 -0.83 -22.70
N ASP A 397 -14.74 -1.35 -22.15
CA ASP A 397 -14.74 -2.02 -20.85
C ASP A 397 -13.84 -3.26 -20.88
N ILE A 398 -14.05 -4.12 -21.88
CA ILE A 398 -13.28 -5.36 -22.00
C ILE A 398 -11.82 -5.10 -22.41
N GLU A 399 -11.56 -4.07 -23.23
CA GLU A 399 -10.20 -3.62 -23.52
C GLU A 399 -9.46 -3.22 -22.24
N LYS A 400 -10.07 -2.40 -21.38
CA LYS A 400 -9.49 -2.04 -20.08
C LYS A 400 -9.19 -3.27 -19.23
N ILE A 401 -10.10 -4.24 -19.18
CA ILE A 401 -9.91 -5.50 -18.44
C ILE A 401 -8.75 -6.33 -19.01
N ILE A 402 -8.61 -6.42 -20.34
CA ILE A 402 -7.48 -7.10 -21.00
C ILE A 402 -6.15 -6.46 -20.56
N TYR A 403 -6.09 -5.13 -20.59
CA TYR A 403 -4.90 -4.37 -20.17
C TYR A 403 -4.59 -4.56 -18.69
N ASP A 404 -5.57 -4.41 -17.79
CA ASP A 404 -5.41 -4.59 -16.35
C ASP A 404 -4.98 -6.01 -16.00
N PHE A 405 -5.59 -7.03 -16.62
CA PHE A 405 -5.25 -8.43 -16.39
C PHE A 405 -3.85 -8.77 -16.90
N ARG A 406 -3.48 -8.31 -18.11
CA ARG A 406 -2.12 -8.49 -18.63
C ARG A 406 -1.09 -7.81 -17.74
N TYR A 407 -1.35 -6.58 -17.30
CA TYR A 407 -0.46 -5.89 -16.38
C TYR A 407 -0.27 -6.69 -15.10
N TYR A 408 -1.37 -7.15 -14.48
CA TYR A 408 -1.36 -8.00 -13.30
C TYR A 408 -0.51 -9.27 -13.47
N MET A 409 -0.63 -9.93 -14.63
CA MET A 409 0.14 -11.14 -14.97
C MET A 409 1.66 -10.89 -15.00
N MET A 410 2.09 -9.66 -15.30
CA MET A 410 3.49 -9.24 -15.36
C MET A 410 4.07 -8.72 -14.04
N ILE A 411 3.27 -8.59 -12.99
CA ILE A 411 3.75 -8.16 -11.67
C ILE A 411 4.61 -9.29 -11.07
N PRO A 412 5.79 -8.99 -10.49
CA PRO A 412 6.53 -9.95 -9.69
C PRO A 412 5.70 -10.45 -8.50
N TYR A 413 5.61 -11.76 -8.33
CA TYR A 413 4.99 -12.39 -7.16
C TYR A 413 6.01 -12.52 -6.01
N ASP A 414 7.26 -12.79 -6.39
CA ASP A 414 8.46 -12.75 -5.57
C ASP A 414 9.68 -12.37 -6.45
N ASN A 415 10.90 -12.50 -5.92
CA ASN A 415 12.12 -12.14 -6.64
C ASN A 415 12.44 -13.01 -7.87
N ASN A 416 11.81 -14.19 -7.98
CA ASN A 416 12.12 -15.21 -8.97
C ASN A 416 11.02 -15.37 -10.02
N ILE A 417 9.75 -15.22 -9.62
CA ILE A 417 8.61 -15.48 -10.50
C ILE A 417 7.64 -14.31 -10.58
N LEU A 418 7.02 -14.19 -11.77
CA LEU A 418 5.87 -13.33 -12.00
C LEU A 418 4.58 -14.04 -11.57
N VAL A 419 3.50 -13.28 -11.37
CA VAL A 419 2.16 -13.83 -11.09
C VAL A 419 1.76 -14.91 -12.10
N GLN A 420 2.01 -14.67 -13.39
CA GLN A 420 1.68 -15.62 -14.45
C GLN A 420 2.39 -16.98 -14.35
N LYS A 421 3.49 -17.09 -13.58
CA LYS A 421 4.25 -18.32 -13.37
C LYS A 421 3.95 -19.00 -12.03
N ASN A 422 3.05 -18.44 -11.23
CA ASN A 422 2.69 -19.03 -9.94
C ASN A 422 1.76 -20.24 -10.14
N GLU A 423 2.25 -21.44 -9.83
CA GLU A 423 1.52 -22.70 -9.99
C GLU A 423 0.19 -22.74 -9.24
N LYS A 424 0.16 -22.17 -8.02
CA LYS A 424 -1.03 -22.16 -7.15
C LYS A 424 -2.15 -21.25 -7.65
N LEU A 425 -1.85 -20.38 -8.62
CA LEU A 425 -2.80 -19.47 -9.27
C LEU A 425 -3.18 -19.89 -10.70
N GLN A 426 -2.51 -20.89 -11.30
CA GLN A 426 -2.71 -21.24 -12.71
C GLN A 426 -4.16 -21.60 -13.05
N LYS A 427 -4.84 -22.31 -12.16
CA LYS A 427 -6.26 -22.63 -12.36
C LYS A 427 -7.11 -21.35 -12.45
N ASP A 428 -6.98 -20.47 -11.47
CA ASP A 428 -7.76 -19.22 -11.41
C ASP A 428 -7.40 -18.27 -12.57
N ILE A 429 -6.13 -18.20 -12.95
CA ILE A 429 -5.62 -17.44 -14.10
C ILE A 429 -6.21 -17.96 -15.40
N ASN A 430 -6.20 -19.27 -15.62
CA ASN A 430 -6.71 -19.89 -16.84
C ASN A 430 -8.21 -19.64 -16.99
N GLU A 431 -8.98 -19.88 -15.92
CA GLU A 431 -10.43 -19.60 -15.91
C GLU A 431 -10.72 -18.12 -16.18
N THR A 432 -9.95 -17.21 -15.59
CA THR A 432 -10.12 -15.77 -15.82
C THR A 432 -9.79 -15.41 -17.27
N SER A 433 -8.70 -15.95 -17.82
CA SER A 433 -8.29 -15.70 -19.20
C SER A 433 -9.33 -16.16 -20.22
N GLU A 434 -9.92 -17.35 -20.01
CA GLU A 434 -10.99 -17.88 -20.88
C GLU A 434 -12.24 -16.99 -20.85
N LEU A 435 -12.60 -16.45 -19.68
CA LEU A 435 -13.72 -15.52 -19.56
C LEU A 435 -13.44 -14.20 -20.28
N ILE A 436 -12.22 -13.66 -20.16
CA ILE A 436 -11.82 -12.45 -20.90
C ILE A 436 -11.90 -12.68 -22.40
N ILE A 437 -11.33 -13.78 -22.91
CA ILE A 437 -11.30 -14.10 -24.34
C ILE A 437 -12.73 -14.28 -24.87
N ALA A 438 -13.56 -15.06 -24.17
CA ALA A 438 -14.95 -15.26 -24.56
C ALA A 438 -15.71 -13.93 -24.65
N LYS A 439 -15.58 -13.05 -23.65
CA LYS A 439 -16.25 -11.76 -23.63
C LYS A 439 -15.68 -10.79 -24.69
N ALA A 440 -14.38 -10.83 -24.93
CA ALA A 440 -13.72 -10.02 -25.95
C ALA A 440 -14.11 -10.44 -27.37
N ASN A 441 -14.29 -11.74 -27.62
CA ASN A 441 -14.82 -12.23 -28.90
C ASN A 441 -16.31 -11.88 -29.07
N GLU A 442 -17.13 -12.01 -28.01
CA GLU A 442 -18.55 -11.59 -28.02
C GLU A 442 -18.70 -10.11 -28.41
N LEU A 443 -17.91 -9.24 -27.77
CA LEU A 443 -17.92 -7.79 -28.02
C LEU A 443 -17.11 -7.38 -29.26
N LYS A 444 -16.54 -8.35 -30.01
CA LYS A 444 -15.70 -8.13 -31.19
C LYS A 444 -14.55 -7.15 -30.93
N THR A 445 -13.88 -7.30 -29.78
CA THR A 445 -12.69 -6.51 -29.41
C THR A 445 -11.43 -7.16 -29.97
N ILE A 446 -11.33 -8.49 -29.91
CA ILE A 446 -10.25 -9.27 -30.49
C ILE A 446 -10.79 -10.29 -31.50
N GLU A 447 -9.97 -10.58 -32.51
CA GLU A 447 -10.28 -11.55 -33.56
C GLU A 447 -10.49 -12.95 -33.01
N LYS A 448 -11.51 -13.64 -33.52
CA LYS A 448 -11.75 -15.04 -33.19
C LYS A 448 -10.86 -15.90 -34.09
N ILE A 449 -9.99 -16.72 -33.49
CA ILE A 449 -8.96 -17.47 -34.22
C ILE A 449 -9.46 -18.86 -34.64
N SER A 450 -10.34 -19.45 -33.83
CA SER A 450 -10.90 -20.78 -34.06
C SER A 450 -12.35 -20.86 -33.56
N ASN A 451 -13.16 -21.67 -34.23
CA ASN A 451 -14.49 -22.04 -33.74
C ASN A 451 -14.46 -23.08 -32.62
N ASP A 452 -13.37 -23.85 -32.51
CA ASP A 452 -13.14 -24.72 -31.36
C ASP A 452 -12.67 -23.87 -30.17
N LYS A 453 -13.48 -23.84 -29.11
CA LYS A 453 -13.21 -23.01 -27.93
C LYS A 453 -11.84 -23.31 -27.32
N SER A 454 -11.48 -24.58 -27.18
CA SER A 454 -10.21 -24.99 -26.57
C SER A 454 -9.01 -24.47 -27.38
N THR A 455 -9.05 -24.63 -28.71
CA THR A 455 -8.02 -24.12 -29.61
C THR A 455 -7.94 -22.59 -29.56
N ASN A 456 -9.08 -21.90 -29.61
CA ASN A 456 -9.15 -20.44 -29.57
C ASN A 456 -8.53 -19.90 -28.28
N ASP A 457 -8.90 -20.48 -27.14
CA ASP A 457 -8.42 -20.06 -25.82
C ASP A 457 -6.92 -20.37 -25.65
N GLU A 458 -6.44 -21.54 -26.07
CA GLU A 458 -5.01 -21.91 -26.03
C GLU A 458 -4.14 -20.91 -26.80
N ILE A 459 -4.62 -20.45 -27.96
CA ILE A 459 -3.91 -19.48 -28.80
C ILE A 459 -3.96 -18.07 -28.18
N LEU A 460 -5.16 -17.58 -27.88
CA LEU A 460 -5.37 -16.19 -27.46
C LEU A 460 -4.90 -15.90 -26.04
N LYS A 461 -4.81 -16.90 -25.14
CA LYS A 461 -4.24 -16.71 -23.79
C LYS A 461 -2.83 -16.12 -23.78
N ASN A 462 -2.09 -16.29 -24.86
CA ASN A 462 -0.71 -15.81 -24.96
C ASN A 462 -0.61 -14.27 -25.08
N ILE A 463 -1.69 -13.57 -25.42
CA ILE A 463 -1.72 -12.09 -25.42
C ILE A 463 -1.51 -11.51 -24.01
N PHE A 464 -1.85 -12.27 -22.98
CA PHE A 464 -1.66 -11.86 -21.58
C PHE A 464 -0.24 -12.10 -21.07
N LYS A 465 0.62 -12.74 -21.87
CA LYS A 465 1.98 -13.17 -21.49
C LYS A 465 3.09 -12.30 -22.10
N VAL A 466 2.75 -11.47 -23.09
CA VAL A 466 3.69 -10.61 -23.82
C VAL A 466 3.85 -9.22 -23.17
N ARG A 467 4.98 -8.58 -23.47
CA ARG A 467 5.35 -7.24 -22.97
C ARG A 467 5.23 -6.12 -24.01
N ILE A 468 4.46 -6.37 -25.07
CA ILE A 468 4.07 -5.37 -26.09
C ILE A 468 3.48 -4.14 -25.40
N ILE A 469 3.85 -2.92 -25.77
CA ILE A 469 3.28 -1.72 -25.13
C ILE A 469 1.81 -1.57 -25.52
N LYS A 470 1.55 -1.49 -26.83
CA LYS A 470 0.22 -1.27 -27.41
C LYS A 470 -0.28 -2.56 -28.06
N LEU A 471 -1.13 -3.29 -27.33
CA LEU A 471 -1.66 -4.58 -27.81
C LEU A 471 -2.48 -4.46 -29.09
N GLU A 472 -3.09 -3.31 -29.34
CA GLU A 472 -3.86 -3.05 -30.55
C GLU A 472 -3.00 -3.18 -31.81
N ASP A 473 -1.67 -3.00 -31.68
CA ASP A 473 -0.71 -3.16 -32.78
C ASP A 473 -0.13 -4.58 -32.86
N ALA A 474 -0.59 -5.50 -32.00
CA ALA A 474 -0.11 -6.87 -31.95
C ALA A 474 -0.71 -7.72 -33.08
N TYR A 475 0.15 -8.55 -33.67
CA TYR A 475 -0.22 -9.50 -34.71
C TYR A 475 0.05 -10.93 -34.27
N LEU A 476 -0.74 -11.86 -34.80
CA LEU A 476 -0.63 -13.28 -34.56
C LEU A 476 -0.40 -14.04 -35.87
N LYS A 477 0.42 -15.09 -35.82
CA LYS A 477 0.63 -16.03 -36.91
C LYS A 477 0.74 -17.44 -36.35
N ILE A 478 0.04 -18.39 -36.95
CA ILE A 478 0.20 -19.82 -36.62
C ILE A 478 1.08 -20.47 -37.67
N THR A 479 2.15 -21.15 -37.25
CA THR A 479 3.05 -21.89 -38.14
C THR A 479 3.02 -23.37 -37.82
N LYS A 480 3.27 -24.19 -38.86
CA LYS A 480 3.51 -25.63 -38.73
C LYS A 480 4.97 -25.90 -39.09
N GLU A 481 5.73 -26.46 -38.15
CA GLU A 481 7.12 -26.87 -38.38
C GLU A 481 7.21 -28.37 -38.11
N LYS A 482 7.45 -29.16 -39.17
CA LYS A 482 7.32 -30.63 -39.13
C LYS A 482 5.92 -31.01 -38.63
N GLU A 483 5.80 -31.76 -37.53
CA GLU A 483 4.51 -32.16 -36.94
C GLU A 483 4.07 -31.30 -35.74
N ARG A 484 4.76 -30.19 -35.47
CA ARG A 484 4.45 -29.29 -34.35
C ARG A 484 3.85 -27.98 -34.84
N TYR A 485 2.99 -27.39 -34.02
CA TYR A 485 2.33 -26.12 -34.29
C TYR A 485 2.82 -25.06 -33.32
N PHE A 486 2.95 -23.84 -33.81
CA PHE A 486 3.42 -22.72 -33.01
C PHE A 486 2.56 -21.49 -33.23
N VAL A 487 2.29 -20.77 -32.15
CA VAL A 487 1.79 -19.40 -32.20
C VAL A 487 2.98 -18.47 -32.14
N GLN A 488 3.05 -17.53 -33.09
CA GLN A 488 4.00 -16.45 -33.11
C GLN A 488 3.26 -15.13 -32.89
N ILE A 489 3.70 -14.34 -31.92
CA ILE A 489 3.18 -13.01 -31.63
C ILE A 489 4.22 -11.97 -32.07
N PHE A 490 3.73 -10.87 -32.64
CA PHE A 490 4.54 -9.77 -33.12
C PHE A 490 4.00 -8.44 -32.60
N ASP A 491 4.88 -7.52 -32.25
CA ASP A 491 4.58 -6.10 -32.08
C ASP A 491 4.82 -5.41 -33.42
N GLU A 492 3.75 -5.02 -34.12
CA GLU A 492 3.79 -4.66 -35.53
C GLU A 492 4.60 -5.69 -36.33
N ASN A 493 5.83 -5.38 -36.75
CA ASN A 493 6.74 -6.25 -37.50
C ASN A 493 7.84 -6.92 -36.67
N ILE A 494 7.97 -6.55 -35.40
CA ILE A 494 8.98 -7.07 -34.48
C ILE A 494 8.47 -8.37 -33.88
N PHE A 495 9.31 -9.40 -33.89
CA PHE A 495 8.97 -10.69 -33.30
C PHE A 495 9.09 -10.63 -31.77
N GLU A 496 8.05 -11.05 -31.06
CA GLU A 496 8.00 -11.02 -29.59
C GLU A 496 8.13 -12.41 -28.99
N GLU A 497 7.26 -13.34 -29.38
CA GLU A 497 7.18 -14.64 -28.73
C GLU A 497 6.79 -15.76 -29.71
N LYS A 498 7.32 -16.97 -29.47
CA LYS A 498 6.95 -18.21 -30.17
C LYS A 498 6.67 -19.30 -29.15
N ILE A 499 5.48 -19.88 -29.22
CA ILE A 499 4.98 -20.83 -28.23
C ILE A 499 4.45 -22.06 -28.95
N GLU A 500 4.86 -23.25 -28.51
CA GLU A 500 4.33 -24.51 -29.03
C GLU A 500 2.88 -24.70 -28.55
N ILE A 501 1.99 -25.07 -29.46
CA ILE A 501 0.57 -25.33 -29.18
C ILE A 501 0.15 -26.71 -29.68
N SER A 502 -0.96 -27.19 -29.15
CA SER A 502 -1.64 -28.38 -29.64
C SER A 502 -2.04 -28.23 -31.11
N LYS A 503 -2.27 -29.35 -31.80
CA LYS A 503 -2.75 -29.32 -33.18
C LYS A 503 -4.09 -28.55 -33.24
N PRO A 504 -4.15 -27.39 -33.92
CA PRO A 504 -5.33 -26.54 -33.90
C PRO A 504 -6.48 -27.18 -34.67
N LYS A 505 -7.70 -26.95 -34.20
CA LYS A 505 -8.96 -27.37 -34.83
C LYS A 505 -9.74 -26.15 -35.28
N ASP A 506 -10.56 -26.31 -36.33
CA ASP A 506 -11.55 -25.34 -36.80
C ASP A 506 -11.06 -23.89 -36.87
N LEU A 507 -9.86 -23.70 -37.44
CA LEU A 507 -9.26 -22.37 -37.60
C LEU A 507 -10.07 -21.50 -38.56
N GLU A 508 -10.32 -20.27 -38.13
CA GLU A 508 -10.89 -19.19 -38.95
C GLU A 508 -9.81 -18.49 -39.79
N ILE A 509 -8.54 -18.76 -39.48
CA ILE A 509 -7.39 -18.08 -40.09
C ILE A 509 -6.52 -19.06 -40.87
N LYS A 510 -5.84 -18.56 -41.91
CA LYS A 510 -4.88 -19.36 -42.69
C LYS A 510 -3.56 -19.52 -41.95
N LEU A 511 -3.02 -20.74 -41.94
CA LEU A 511 -1.66 -21.00 -41.47
C LEU A 511 -0.65 -20.13 -42.24
N ASN A 512 0.42 -19.74 -41.55
CA ASN A 512 1.49 -18.88 -42.04
C ASN A 512 1.06 -17.48 -42.48
N LYS A 513 -0.21 -17.09 -42.29
CA LYS A 513 -0.67 -15.72 -42.49
C LYS A 513 -0.60 -14.97 -41.16
N LYS A 514 -0.02 -13.77 -41.22
CA LYS A 514 -0.03 -12.81 -40.11
C LYS A 514 -1.35 -12.05 -40.12
N ILE A 515 -1.99 -11.93 -38.95
CA ILE A 515 -3.27 -11.25 -38.77
C ILE A 515 -3.23 -10.31 -37.57
N PRO A 516 -3.92 -9.17 -37.60
CA PRO A 516 -4.08 -8.33 -36.41
C PRO A 516 -4.88 -9.09 -35.35
N ILE A 517 -4.54 -8.87 -34.08
CA ILE A 517 -5.29 -9.48 -32.97
C ILE A 517 -6.51 -8.61 -32.61
N TRP A 518 -6.37 -7.28 -32.67
CA TRP A 518 -7.46 -6.35 -32.35
C TRP A 518 -8.34 -6.06 -33.57
N ILE A 519 -9.64 -5.86 -33.30
CA ILE A 519 -10.63 -5.47 -34.30
C ILE A 519 -10.86 -3.96 -34.19
N HIS A 520 -10.37 -3.21 -35.17
CA HIS A 520 -10.56 -1.77 -35.28
C HIS A 520 -11.97 -1.38 -35.74
#